data_AF-A0A4Z1R0F9-F1
#
_entry.id   AF-A0A4Z1R0F9-F1
#
_cell.length_a   1.000
_cell.length_b   1.000
_cell.length_c   1.000
_cell.angle_alpha   90.00
_cell.angle_beta   90.00
_cell.angle_gamma   90.00
#
_symmetry.space_group_name_H-M   'P 1'
#
loop_
_entity.id
_entity.type
_entity.pdbx_description
1 polymer ?
#
loop_
_entity_poly.entity_id
_entity_poly.type
_entity_poly.pdbx_seq_one_letter_code
_entity_poly.pdbx_strand_id
1 'polypeptide(L)'
;MLPESARRRRPLACRMSIDASRDASSFPGPLPDWLSGLAAMLQPPATRFGPDVLATQGRDVAFEHDPASARISNETGAGQRSRWDASTDVSVAVTGQPGAPVRVHYQADMPRSAATPEAMRSINPLDPATWPPGTRVELAGGDHAGTPFEATFRNLADANGVESIDDVRLVMVKTTETRARPVAELRVMSGPASVFDAPTAHGPGSPVLDREDFSVHTLVQRDPGHPDQRAALNHLLVSGTLPDGTVGVAETVSPGSINALVSDVASGEVNDVTWTFDDQGRPLHAEGTLTWLPGSGSMRDTDSVENRAQSGFRVDNGLDRSEHTGHIFAYRFVHGHGAVNMFPQNGNFNTGAYARLEQEWADWLDAGMDVDIRVELAPSGALRPDQVVVDYAVTDPASGSVVYDPATTVFENAAGQVFDSLSRAEIGRLIADIA
;
A
#
# COMPACT_ATOMS: atom_id res chain seq x y z
N MET A 1 57.76 -11.91 -41.51
CA MET A 1 58.70 -13.05 -41.35
C MET A 1 57.90 -14.34 -41.15
N LEU A 2 58.37 -15.42 -41.75
CA LEU A 2 58.08 -16.87 -41.55
C LEU A 2 59.49 -17.55 -41.48
N PRO A 3 59.70 -18.90 -41.37
CA PRO A 3 58.80 -20.07 -41.21
C PRO A 3 59.12 -20.80 -39.87
N GLU A 4 58.98 -22.11 -39.60
CA GLU A 4 58.38 -23.30 -40.26
C GLU A 4 57.74 -24.19 -39.14
N SER A 5 56.51 -24.71 -39.20
CA SER A 5 55.89 -25.83 -39.98
C SER A 5 56.36 -27.27 -39.68
N ALA A 6 55.38 -28.13 -39.38
CA ALA A 6 55.29 -29.59 -39.66
C ALA A 6 53.82 -30.01 -39.40
N ARG A 7 53.01 -30.65 -40.27
CA ARG A 7 53.14 -31.75 -41.27
C ARG A 7 53.38 -33.13 -40.64
N ARG A 8 52.68 -34.23 -40.99
CA ARG A 8 51.72 -34.51 -42.11
C ARG A 8 50.26 -34.60 -41.58
N ARG A 9 49.35 -35.59 -41.77
CA ARG A 9 49.24 -36.87 -42.54
C ARG A 9 47.73 -37.24 -42.72
N ARG A 10 47.41 -38.23 -43.57
CA ARG A 10 46.14 -39.04 -43.61
C ARG A 10 46.49 -40.51 -43.93
N PRO A 11 45.55 -41.49 -43.86
CA PRO A 11 44.64 -41.86 -44.98
C PRO A 11 43.15 -41.82 -44.53
N LEU A 12 42.10 -41.77 -45.37
CA LEU A 12 41.62 -42.64 -46.47
C LEU A 12 41.29 -44.09 -46.03
N ALA A 13 40.19 -44.74 -46.44
CA ALA A 13 38.88 -44.28 -46.95
C ALA A 13 37.92 -45.49 -46.97
N CYS A 14 36.61 -45.30 -46.83
CA CYS A 14 35.62 -46.19 -47.46
C CYS A 14 34.30 -45.47 -47.70
N ARG A 15 33.57 -45.87 -48.74
CA ARG A 15 32.28 -45.30 -49.15
C ARG A 15 31.39 -46.48 -49.52
N MET A 16 30.24 -46.61 -48.86
CA MET A 16 29.21 -47.56 -49.29
C MET A 16 27.85 -46.90 -49.11
N SER A 17 27.03 -47.01 -50.15
CA SER A 17 25.65 -46.54 -50.19
C SER A 17 24.79 -47.76 -50.52
N ILE A 18 23.69 -47.90 -49.79
CA ILE A 18 22.53 -48.69 -50.22
C ILE A 18 21.33 -47.79 -49.97
N ASP A 19 20.50 -47.63 -50.99
CA ASP A 19 19.24 -46.89 -50.95
C ASP A 19 18.09 -47.91 -50.96
N ALA A 20 17.10 -47.72 -50.08
CA ALA A 20 16.00 -48.67 -49.87
C ALA A 20 14.81 -48.02 -49.16
N SER A 21 13.88 -47.47 -49.94
CA SER A 21 12.61 -46.94 -49.46
C SER A 21 11.64 -48.01 -48.95
N ARG A 22 10.95 -47.76 -47.82
CA ARG A 22 9.56 -48.23 -47.60
C ARG A 22 8.89 -47.57 -46.38
N ASP A 23 7.56 -47.50 -46.43
CA ASP A 23 6.69 -46.91 -45.42
C ASP A 23 6.65 -47.68 -44.10
N ALA A 24 6.47 -46.95 -42.99
CA ALA A 24 5.93 -47.47 -41.73
C ALA A 24 5.20 -46.34 -40.97
N SER A 25 3.91 -46.16 -41.24
CA SER A 25 3.07 -45.15 -40.60
C SER A 25 2.64 -45.58 -39.19
N SER A 26 3.39 -45.20 -38.15
CA SER A 26 2.94 -45.29 -36.76
C SER A 26 3.76 -44.39 -35.84
N PHE A 27 3.29 -43.16 -35.60
CA PHE A 27 3.66 -42.44 -34.38
C PHE A 27 3.01 -43.17 -33.18
N PRO A 28 3.66 -43.25 -32.01
CA PRO A 28 2.98 -43.66 -30.79
C PRO A 28 1.84 -42.66 -30.49
N GLY A 29 0.73 -43.16 -29.96
CA GLY A 29 -0.39 -42.32 -29.53
C GLY A 29 -0.03 -41.42 -28.35
N PRO A 30 -0.95 -40.55 -27.90
CA PRO A 30 -0.75 -39.77 -26.68
C PRO A 30 -0.38 -40.69 -25.50
N LEU A 31 0.49 -40.20 -24.62
CA LEU A 31 0.90 -40.94 -23.43
C LEU A 31 -0.34 -41.28 -22.58
N PRO A 32 -0.45 -42.52 -22.06
CA PRO A 32 -1.50 -42.88 -21.12
C PRO A 32 -1.55 -41.92 -19.93
N ASP A 33 -2.74 -41.48 -19.52
CA ASP A 33 -2.93 -40.40 -18.55
C ASP A 33 -2.23 -40.63 -17.20
N TRP A 34 -2.03 -41.89 -16.81
CA TRP A 34 -1.31 -42.25 -15.59
C TRP A 34 0.20 -41.92 -15.65
N LEU A 35 0.81 -41.92 -16.84
CA LEU A 35 2.19 -41.45 -17.05
C LEU A 35 2.24 -39.92 -17.08
N SER A 36 1.21 -39.25 -17.59
CA SER A 36 1.06 -37.79 -17.51
C SER A 36 0.95 -37.33 -16.04
N GLY A 37 0.15 -38.05 -15.23
CA GLY A 37 0.05 -37.81 -13.79
C GLY A 37 1.36 -38.05 -13.03
N LEU A 38 2.11 -39.11 -13.36
CA LEU A 38 3.45 -39.34 -12.80
C LEU A 38 4.47 -38.28 -13.22
N ALA A 39 4.40 -37.78 -14.45
CA ALA A 39 5.26 -36.69 -14.91
C ALA A 39 4.94 -35.37 -14.17
N ALA A 40 3.65 -35.07 -13.93
CA ALA A 40 3.23 -33.93 -13.13
C ALA A 40 3.68 -34.05 -11.66
N MET A 41 3.58 -35.24 -11.06
CA MET A 41 4.10 -35.52 -9.70
C MET A 41 5.64 -35.42 -9.58
N LEU A 42 6.36 -35.35 -10.69
CA LEU A 42 7.83 -35.21 -10.73
C LEU A 42 8.28 -33.81 -11.14
N GLN A 43 7.36 -32.88 -11.43
CA GLN A 43 7.69 -31.47 -11.57
C GLN A 43 7.75 -30.81 -10.18
N PRO A 44 8.74 -29.94 -9.91
CA PRO A 44 8.69 -29.10 -8.72
C PRO A 44 7.45 -28.20 -8.77
N PRO A 45 6.86 -27.83 -7.62
CA PRO A 45 5.72 -26.91 -7.61
C PRO A 45 6.10 -25.59 -8.27
N ALA A 46 5.19 -25.03 -9.07
CA ALA A 46 5.45 -23.78 -9.77
C ALA A 46 5.50 -22.63 -8.77
N THR A 47 6.58 -21.84 -8.77
CA THR A 47 6.79 -20.68 -7.88
C THR A 47 6.20 -19.37 -8.42
N ARG A 48 5.40 -19.47 -9.49
CA ARG A 48 4.64 -18.37 -10.12
C ARG A 48 3.44 -18.93 -10.89
N PHE A 49 2.45 -18.07 -11.16
CA PHE A 49 1.34 -18.39 -12.06
C PHE A 49 1.75 -18.52 -13.53
N GLY A 50 0.89 -19.16 -14.31
CA GLY A 50 1.07 -19.35 -15.76
C GLY A 50 1.01 -18.01 -16.53
N PRO A 51 1.70 -17.91 -17.68
CA PRO A 51 1.68 -16.68 -18.49
C PRO A 51 0.28 -16.35 -19.04
N ASP A 52 -0.56 -17.36 -19.18
CA ASP A 52 -1.99 -17.29 -19.48
C ASP A 52 -2.78 -16.56 -18.38
N VAL A 53 -2.60 -16.94 -17.11
CA VAL A 53 -3.22 -16.26 -15.95
C VAL A 53 -2.75 -14.80 -15.88
N LEU A 54 -1.44 -14.57 -16.02
CA LEU A 54 -0.85 -13.23 -15.94
C LEU A 54 -1.30 -12.31 -17.09
N ALA A 55 -1.45 -12.85 -18.32
CA ALA A 55 -1.88 -12.09 -19.49
C ALA A 55 -3.33 -11.57 -19.42
N THR A 56 -4.15 -12.08 -18.51
CA THR A 56 -5.51 -11.57 -18.28
C THR A 56 -5.56 -10.20 -17.57
N GLN A 57 -4.46 -9.79 -16.92
CA GLN A 57 -4.43 -8.65 -15.99
C GLN A 57 -5.54 -8.75 -14.91
N GLY A 58 -5.78 -9.97 -14.40
CA GLY A 58 -6.77 -10.25 -13.36
C GLY A 58 -8.23 -10.26 -13.83
N ARG A 59 -8.53 -9.90 -15.08
CA ARG A 59 -9.85 -10.11 -15.69
C ARG A 59 -10.10 -11.62 -15.85
N ASP A 60 -11.34 -12.07 -15.74
CA ASP A 60 -11.71 -13.49 -15.90
C ASP A 60 -10.95 -14.50 -15.00
N VAL A 61 -10.25 -14.02 -13.97
CA VAL A 61 -9.61 -14.80 -12.91
C VAL A 61 -10.59 -14.96 -11.73
N ALA A 62 -10.72 -16.18 -11.23
CA ALA A 62 -11.45 -16.51 -10.02
C ALA A 62 -10.56 -17.31 -9.05
N PHE A 63 -10.82 -17.12 -7.75
CA PHE A 63 -10.20 -17.89 -6.68
C PHE A 63 -11.27 -18.81 -6.09
N GLU A 64 -11.22 -20.10 -6.40
CA GLU A 64 -12.20 -21.10 -5.95
C GLU A 64 -11.66 -21.89 -4.76
N HIS A 65 -12.11 -21.56 -3.54
CA HIS A 65 -11.75 -22.31 -2.34
C HIS A 65 -12.71 -23.49 -2.06
N ASP A 66 -12.22 -24.53 -1.37
CA ASP A 66 -13.05 -25.57 -0.77
C ASP A 66 -13.21 -25.37 0.76
N PRO A 67 -14.41 -25.02 1.28
CA PRO A 67 -14.67 -24.93 2.72
C PRO A 67 -14.46 -26.22 3.52
N ALA A 68 -14.41 -27.41 2.88
CA ALA A 68 -14.09 -28.67 3.54
C ALA A 68 -12.57 -28.90 3.69
N SER A 69 -11.75 -28.26 2.87
CA SER A 69 -10.28 -28.23 3.00
C SER A 69 -9.82 -27.34 4.16
N ALA A 70 -10.62 -26.34 4.54
CA ALA A 70 -10.29 -25.35 5.56
C ALA A 70 -9.89 -25.96 6.91
N ARG A 71 -8.76 -25.50 7.46
CA ARG A 71 -8.24 -25.83 8.79
C ARG A 71 -8.11 -24.54 9.59
N ILE A 72 -8.49 -24.58 10.87
CA ILE A 72 -8.51 -23.44 11.79
C ILE A 72 -7.77 -23.84 13.07
N SER A 73 -6.94 -22.93 13.57
CA SER A 73 -6.10 -23.07 14.77
C SER A 73 -5.98 -21.74 15.51
N ASN A 74 -5.51 -21.80 16.76
CA ASN A 74 -5.15 -20.62 17.56
C ASN A 74 -6.27 -19.56 17.70
N GLU A 75 -7.54 -19.97 17.72
CA GLU A 75 -8.66 -19.04 17.91
C GLU A 75 -8.56 -18.32 19.27
N THR A 76 -8.52 -17.00 19.22
CA THR A 76 -8.51 -16.10 20.37
C THR A 76 -9.66 -15.10 20.27
N GLY A 77 -10.54 -15.08 21.27
CA GLY A 77 -11.71 -14.21 21.31
C GLY A 77 -11.49 -12.99 22.20
N ALA A 78 -10.91 -11.92 21.67
CA ALA A 78 -10.61 -10.68 22.39
C ALA A 78 -11.74 -9.63 22.24
N GLY A 79 -12.47 -9.37 23.33
CA GLY A 79 -13.57 -8.40 23.33
C GLY A 79 -14.67 -8.75 22.31
N GLN A 80 -14.93 -7.82 21.38
CA GLN A 80 -15.94 -7.95 20.33
C GLN A 80 -15.42 -8.61 19.03
N ARG A 81 -14.22 -9.19 19.05
CA ARG A 81 -13.57 -9.78 17.87
C ARG A 81 -13.05 -11.19 18.16
N SER A 82 -12.91 -11.99 17.11
CA SER A 82 -12.24 -13.30 17.13
C SER A 82 -11.14 -13.30 16.08
N ARG A 83 -9.90 -13.61 16.49
CA ARG A 83 -8.70 -13.73 15.65
C ARG A 83 -8.22 -15.18 15.65
N TRP A 84 -7.90 -15.75 14.49
CA TRP A 84 -7.46 -17.14 14.36
C TRP A 84 -6.53 -17.31 13.15
N ASP A 85 -5.72 -18.36 13.21
CA ASP A 85 -4.87 -18.78 12.10
C ASP A 85 -5.61 -19.87 11.30
N ALA A 86 -5.51 -19.83 9.98
CA ALA A 86 -6.19 -20.77 9.10
C ALA A 86 -5.38 -21.12 7.85
N SER A 87 -5.79 -22.19 7.19
CA SER A 87 -5.34 -22.49 5.84
C SER A 87 -6.43 -23.22 5.06
N THR A 88 -6.51 -23.00 3.75
CA THR A 88 -7.53 -23.59 2.87
C THR A 88 -6.96 -23.84 1.48
N ASP A 89 -7.46 -24.84 0.76
CA ASP A 89 -7.10 -25.11 -0.63
C ASP A 89 -7.89 -24.18 -1.56
N VAL A 90 -7.19 -23.46 -2.44
CA VAL A 90 -7.75 -22.53 -3.42
C VAL A 90 -7.22 -22.86 -4.82
N SER A 91 -8.11 -23.14 -5.76
CA SER A 91 -7.79 -23.21 -7.18
C SER A 91 -7.88 -21.83 -7.81
N VAL A 92 -6.86 -21.41 -8.55
CA VAL A 92 -6.94 -20.22 -9.41
C VAL A 92 -7.49 -20.67 -10.76
N ALA A 93 -8.70 -20.22 -11.10
CA ALA A 93 -9.36 -20.54 -12.35
C ALA A 93 -9.31 -19.32 -13.29
N VAL A 94 -8.97 -19.56 -14.55
CA VAL A 94 -9.25 -18.65 -15.67
C VAL A 94 -10.48 -19.19 -16.39
N THR A 95 -11.32 -18.34 -16.99
CA THR A 95 -12.52 -18.78 -17.73
C THR A 95 -12.22 -19.93 -18.71
N GLY A 96 -12.72 -21.14 -18.37
CA GLY A 96 -12.54 -22.37 -19.14
C GLY A 96 -11.37 -23.27 -18.73
N GLN A 97 -10.50 -22.86 -17.79
CA GLN A 97 -9.38 -23.66 -17.27
C GLN A 97 -9.24 -23.53 -15.74
N PRO A 98 -9.71 -24.52 -14.94
CA PRO A 98 -9.48 -24.54 -13.50
C PRO A 98 -8.03 -24.96 -13.19
N GLY A 99 -7.31 -24.15 -12.43
CA GLY A 99 -5.96 -24.48 -11.96
C GLY A 99 -5.95 -25.53 -10.85
N ALA A 100 -4.77 -26.12 -10.61
CA ALA A 100 -4.55 -27.01 -9.48
C ALA A 100 -4.74 -26.26 -8.14
N PRO A 101 -5.29 -26.92 -7.10
CA PRO A 101 -5.48 -26.30 -5.80
C PRO A 101 -4.13 -26.02 -5.13
N VAL A 102 -3.98 -24.81 -4.59
CA VAL A 102 -2.85 -24.35 -3.80
C VAL A 102 -3.32 -24.16 -2.36
N ARG A 103 -2.55 -24.66 -1.39
CA ARG A 103 -2.81 -24.37 0.02
C ARG A 103 -2.43 -22.92 0.32
N VAL A 104 -3.43 -22.09 0.61
CA VAL A 104 -3.25 -20.70 1.05
C VAL A 104 -3.30 -20.68 2.58
N HIS A 105 -2.30 -20.06 3.20
CA HIS A 105 -2.21 -19.85 4.64
C HIS A 105 -2.56 -18.40 4.96
N TYR A 106 -3.36 -18.18 6.00
CA TYR A 106 -3.81 -16.84 6.35
C TYR A 106 -4.14 -16.72 7.83
N GLN A 107 -3.96 -15.52 8.37
CA GLN A 107 -4.61 -15.15 9.62
C GLN A 107 -5.85 -14.32 9.30
N ALA A 108 -6.90 -14.48 10.11
CA ALA A 108 -8.11 -13.69 10.00
C ALA A 108 -8.56 -13.16 11.35
N ASP A 109 -9.19 -12.00 11.33
CA ASP A 109 -9.83 -11.36 12.48
C ASP A 109 -11.20 -10.84 12.03
N MET A 110 -12.29 -11.28 12.67
CA MET A 110 -13.65 -10.87 12.33
C MET A 110 -14.48 -10.46 13.55
N PRO A 111 -15.58 -9.69 13.36
CA PRO A 111 -16.51 -9.36 14.45
C PRO A 111 -17.06 -10.65 15.07
N ARG A 112 -17.04 -10.74 16.40
CA ARG A 112 -17.40 -11.97 17.13
C ARG A 112 -18.85 -12.41 16.92
N SER A 113 -19.74 -11.48 16.56
CA SER A 113 -21.12 -11.75 16.16
C SER A 113 -21.25 -12.49 14.81
N ALA A 114 -20.23 -12.44 13.95
CA ALA A 114 -20.16 -13.14 12.67
C ALA A 114 -19.25 -14.39 12.72
N ALA A 115 -18.46 -14.56 13.78
CA ALA A 115 -17.51 -15.66 13.98
C ALA A 115 -18.19 -16.99 14.35
N THR A 116 -18.98 -17.55 13.43
CA THR A 116 -19.48 -18.93 13.56
C THR A 116 -18.46 -19.91 12.96
N PRO A 117 -18.35 -21.15 13.47
CA PRO A 117 -17.49 -22.18 12.86
C PRO A 117 -17.89 -22.60 11.43
N GLU A 118 -19.00 -22.09 10.90
CA GLU A 118 -19.37 -22.21 9.49
C GLU A 118 -18.80 -21.03 8.70
N ALA A 119 -19.10 -19.79 9.10
CA ALA A 119 -18.59 -18.57 8.47
C ALA A 119 -17.06 -18.52 8.41
N MET A 120 -16.36 -18.95 9.47
CA MET A 120 -14.89 -18.99 9.52
C MET A 120 -14.29 -20.00 8.51
N ARG A 121 -15.02 -21.05 8.12
CA ARG A 121 -14.59 -22.02 7.08
C ARG A 121 -14.98 -21.60 5.66
N SER A 122 -15.98 -20.72 5.53
CA SER A 122 -16.41 -20.12 4.25
C SER A 122 -15.64 -18.84 3.90
N ILE A 123 -14.58 -18.49 4.64
CA ILE A 123 -13.65 -17.43 4.25
C ILE A 123 -12.68 -17.98 3.21
N ASN A 124 -12.78 -17.41 2.00
CA ASN A 124 -11.76 -17.50 0.98
C ASN A 124 -10.81 -16.32 1.18
N PRO A 125 -9.55 -16.51 1.60
CA PRO A 125 -8.63 -15.41 1.89
C PRO A 125 -8.28 -14.56 0.66
N LEU A 126 -8.65 -15.00 -0.55
CA LEU A 126 -8.42 -14.33 -1.83
C LEU A 126 -9.73 -13.80 -2.46
N ASP A 127 -10.87 -13.91 -1.77
CA ASP A 127 -12.15 -13.35 -2.23
C ASP A 127 -12.90 -12.60 -1.11
N PRO A 128 -12.74 -11.26 -1.05
CA PRO A 128 -13.45 -10.40 -0.10
C PRO A 128 -14.98 -10.42 -0.21
N ALA A 129 -15.58 -10.99 -1.27
CA ALA A 129 -17.03 -11.16 -1.35
C ALA A 129 -17.55 -12.17 -0.31
N THR A 130 -16.77 -13.18 0.08
CA THR A 130 -17.22 -14.18 1.07
C THR A 130 -17.10 -13.68 2.52
N TRP A 131 -16.41 -12.57 2.77
CA TRP A 131 -16.14 -12.08 4.12
C TRP A 131 -17.31 -11.24 4.67
N PRO A 132 -17.72 -11.44 5.93
CA PRO A 132 -18.59 -10.49 6.63
C PRO A 132 -17.94 -9.08 6.74
N PRO A 133 -18.71 -7.99 6.71
CA PRO A 133 -18.20 -6.64 6.97
C PRO A 133 -17.45 -6.53 8.30
N GLY A 134 -16.34 -5.79 8.33
CA GLY A 134 -15.45 -5.64 9.49
C GLY A 134 -14.39 -6.74 9.65
N THR A 135 -14.26 -7.64 8.68
CA THR A 135 -13.23 -8.71 8.66
C THR A 135 -11.90 -8.20 8.11
N ARG A 136 -10.80 -8.57 8.78
CA ARG A 136 -9.42 -8.49 8.30
C ARG A 136 -8.97 -9.89 7.90
N VAL A 137 -8.28 -10.00 6.78
CA VAL A 137 -7.50 -11.16 6.35
C VAL A 137 -6.05 -10.70 6.14
N GLU A 138 -5.10 -11.56 6.47
CA GLU A 138 -3.68 -11.27 6.45
C GLU A 138 -2.89 -12.48 5.98
N LEU A 139 -1.96 -12.23 5.05
CA LEU A 139 -1.13 -13.24 4.40
C LEU A 139 0.34 -12.89 4.66
N ALA A 140 1.10 -13.79 5.26
CA ALA A 140 2.56 -13.68 5.34
C ALA A 140 3.20 -14.28 4.09
N GLY A 141 4.22 -13.62 3.51
CA GLY A 141 4.82 -14.12 2.28
C GLY A 141 5.61 -15.41 2.44
N GLY A 142 6.23 -15.62 3.60
CA GLY A 142 6.98 -16.84 3.95
C GLY A 142 6.14 -18.12 3.90
N ASP A 143 4.87 -18.07 4.33
CA ASP A 143 3.94 -19.20 4.25
C ASP A 143 3.63 -19.63 2.79
N HIS A 144 3.98 -18.80 1.81
CA HIS A 144 3.72 -19.00 0.39
C HIS A 144 4.97 -19.34 -0.42
N ALA A 145 6.13 -19.51 0.23
CA ALA A 145 7.36 -20.00 -0.40
C ALA A 145 7.15 -21.38 -1.05
N GLY A 146 7.67 -21.58 -2.27
CA GLY A 146 7.47 -22.81 -3.04
C GLY A 146 6.07 -22.96 -3.67
N THR A 147 5.20 -21.95 -3.59
CA THR A 147 3.86 -21.95 -4.19
C THR A 147 3.75 -20.95 -5.36
N PRO A 148 2.69 -21.02 -6.21
CA PRO A 148 2.48 -20.04 -7.28
C PRO A 148 2.39 -18.58 -6.83
N PHE A 149 2.10 -18.33 -5.54
CA PHE A 149 2.08 -16.99 -4.94
C PHE A 149 3.47 -16.47 -4.53
N GLU A 150 4.53 -17.29 -4.59
CA GLU A 150 5.88 -16.84 -4.19
C GLU A 150 6.35 -15.63 -5.01
N ALA A 151 6.11 -15.62 -6.33
CA ALA A 151 6.38 -14.47 -7.18
C ALA A 151 5.55 -13.22 -6.83
N THR A 152 4.28 -13.40 -6.40
CA THR A 152 3.45 -12.29 -5.88
C THR A 152 4.13 -11.66 -4.67
N PHE A 153 4.53 -12.47 -3.68
CA PHE A 153 5.14 -11.95 -2.45
C PHE A 153 6.54 -11.38 -2.65
N ARG A 154 7.34 -11.91 -3.60
CA ARG A 154 8.62 -11.28 -3.99
C ARG A 154 8.42 -9.88 -4.56
N ASN A 155 7.49 -9.73 -5.52
CA ASN A 155 7.21 -8.42 -6.11
C ASN A 155 6.62 -7.43 -5.08
N LEU A 156 5.86 -7.91 -4.08
CA LEU A 156 5.43 -7.10 -2.95
C LEU A 156 6.58 -6.73 -1.99
N ALA A 157 7.53 -7.63 -1.76
CA ALA A 157 8.71 -7.35 -0.96
C ALA A 157 9.60 -6.31 -1.66
N ASP A 158 9.91 -6.51 -2.94
CA ASP A 158 10.65 -5.57 -3.80
C ASP A 158 9.99 -4.17 -3.80
N ALA A 159 8.66 -4.10 -4.00
CA ALA A 159 7.93 -2.83 -4.00
C ALA A 159 7.95 -2.10 -2.66
N ASN A 160 8.10 -2.82 -1.54
CA ASN A 160 8.20 -2.24 -0.20
C ASN A 160 9.67 -2.13 0.29
N GLY A 161 10.67 -2.46 -0.54
CA GLY A 161 12.09 -2.41 -0.14
C GLY A 161 12.49 -3.48 0.89
N VAL A 162 11.76 -4.59 0.98
CA VAL A 162 11.97 -5.68 1.95
C VAL A 162 12.80 -6.81 1.31
N GLU A 163 13.87 -7.26 1.96
CA GLU A 163 14.78 -8.27 1.38
C GLU A 163 14.20 -9.71 1.31
N SER A 164 13.27 -10.07 2.20
CA SER A 164 12.66 -11.42 2.26
C SER A 164 11.13 -11.39 2.20
N ILE A 165 10.55 -12.42 1.59
CA ILE A 165 9.11 -12.67 1.62
C ILE A 165 8.61 -13.09 3.01
N ASP A 166 9.48 -13.58 3.89
CA ASP A 166 9.12 -13.88 5.28
C ASP A 166 8.70 -12.61 6.04
N ASP A 167 9.35 -11.50 5.70
CA ASP A 167 9.23 -10.19 6.34
C ASP A 167 8.24 -9.25 5.65
N VAL A 168 7.50 -9.71 4.63
CA VAL A 168 6.39 -8.94 4.02
C VAL A 168 5.02 -9.49 4.45
N ARG A 169 4.02 -8.61 4.45
CA ARG A 169 2.60 -8.96 4.63
C ARG A 169 1.77 -8.41 3.47
N LEU A 170 0.68 -9.12 3.15
CA LEU A 170 -0.46 -8.57 2.42
C LEU A 170 -1.68 -8.60 3.35
N VAL A 171 -2.20 -7.42 3.69
CA VAL A 171 -3.28 -7.21 4.65
C VAL A 171 -4.49 -6.62 3.94
N MET A 172 -5.65 -7.23 4.14
CA MET A 172 -6.90 -6.79 3.52
C MET A 172 -7.97 -6.61 4.60
N VAL A 173 -8.60 -5.43 4.65
CA VAL A 173 -9.62 -5.07 5.63
C VAL A 173 -10.89 -4.65 4.91
N LYS A 174 -11.94 -5.49 5.03
CA LYS A 174 -13.29 -5.15 4.59
C LYS A 174 -13.97 -4.31 5.67
N THR A 175 -14.43 -3.12 5.33
CA THR A 175 -14.96 -2.17 6.33
C THR A 175 -16.28 -2.66 6.93
N THR A 176 -16.67 -2.09 8.06
CA THR A 176 -18.01 -2.27 8.63
C THR A 176 -19.02 -1.38 7.91
N GLU A 177 -20.15 -1.94 7.50
CA GLU A 177 -21.29 -1.17 7.00
C GLU A 177 -21.89 -0.30 8.13
N THR A 178 -22.25 0.94 7.80
CA THR A 178 -22.86 1.90 8.71
C THR A 178 -23.94 2.72 7.99
N ARG A 179 -24.70 3.53 8.73
CA ARG A 179 -25.68 4.46 8.13
C ARG A 179 -25.04 5.51 7.21
N ALA A 180 -23.76 5.83 7.41
CA ALA A 180 -23.01 6.79 6.58
C ALA A 180 -22.28 6.10 5.40
N ARG A 181 -21.85 4.85 5.60
CA ARG A 181 -21.20 4.00 4.58
C ARG A 181 -21.99 2.68 4.45
N PRO A 182 -23.05 2.64 3.62
CA PRO A 182 -23.95 1.48 3.52
C PRO A 182 -23.41 0.35 2.63
N VAL A 183 -22.22 0.52 2.05
CA VAL A 183 -21.47 -0.49 1.29
C VAL A 183 -20.13 -0.70 2.00
N ALA A 184 -19.73 -1.96 2.17
CA ALA A 184 -18.41 -2.29 2.70
C ALA A 184 -17.32 -2.05 1.64
N GLU A 185 -16.36 -1.20 1.98
CA GLU A 185 -15.17 -0.89 1.20
C GLU A 185 -14.06 -1.91 1.52
N LEU A 186 -13.02 -2.00 0.69
CA LEU A 186 -11.85 -2.85 0.94
C LEU A 186 -10.57 -2.00 0.94
N ARG A 187 -9.91 -1.92 2.09
CA ARG A 187 -8.55 -1.37 2.22
C ARG A 187 -7.56 -2.53 2.08
N VAL A 188 -6.69 -2.48 1.08
CA VAL A 188 -5.62 -3.44 0.80
C VAL A 188 -4.29 -2.77 1.11
N MET A 189 -3.40 -3.43 1.85
CA MET A 189 -2.12 -2.89 2.31
C MET A 189 -1.01 -3.92 2.16
N SER A 190 0.18 -3.51 1.76
CA SER A 190 1.41 -4.31 1.84
C SER A 190 2.55 -3.49 2.44
N GLY A 191 3.58 -4.17 2.95
CA GLY A 191 4.66 -3.57 3.73
C GLY A 191 5.36 -4.59 4.65
N PRO A 192 6.35 -4.14 5.44
CA PRO A 192 7.09 -4.97 6.39
C PRO A 192 6.19 -5.58 7.48
N ALA A 193 6.56 -6.78 7.93
CA ALA A 193 5.94 -7.53 9.00
C ALA A 193 5.75 -6.72 10.28
N SER A 194 6.83 -6.05 10.71
CA SER A 194 6.90 -5.23 11.92
C SER A 194 5.80 -4.16 11.99
N VAL A 195 5.47 -3.53 10.86
CA VAL A 195 4.43 -2.49 10.72
C VAL A 195 3.03 -3.04 11.00
N PHE A 196 2.75 -4.30 10.64
CA PHE A 196 1.41 -4.89 10.80
C PHE A 196 1.29 -5.72 12.08
N ASP A 197 2.35 -6.41 12.49
CA ASP A 197 2.43 -7.21 13.71
C ASP A 197 2.46 -6.30 14.96
N ALA A 198 3.14 -5.14 14.89
CA ALA A 198 3.18 -4.14 15.96
C ALA A 198 3.23 -2.67 15.45
N PRO A 199 2.15 -2.13 14.85
CA PRO A 199 2.08 -0.77 14.29
C PRO A 199 2.34 0.37 15.29
N THR A 200 2.26 0.09 16.60
CA THR A 200 2.56 1.07 17.67
C THR A 200 3.99 0.94 18.23
N ALA A 201 4.84 0.15 17.57
CA ALA A 201 6.27 0.03 17.87
C ALA A 201 7.11 0.31 16.61
N HIS A 202 6.76 -0.27 15.45
CA HIS A 202 7.59 -0.25 14.25
C HIS A 202 6.84 0.32 13.02
N GLY A 203 6.14 1.44 13.17
CA GLY A 203 5.28 1.97 12.10
C GLY A 203 4.57 3.28 12.46
N PRO A 204 3.58 3.72 11.67
CA PRO A 204 3.00 5.07 11.80
C PRO A 204 2.27 5.32 13.13
N GLY A 205 2.01 4.29 13.94
CA GLY A 205 1.45 4.42 15.28
C GLY A 205 2.47 4.48 16.41
N SER A 206 3.78 4.39 16.15
CA SER A 206 4.81 4.40 17.20
C SER A 206 5.16 5.82 17.69
N PRO A 207 5.70 5.98 18.92
CA PRO A 207 6.22 7.25 19.41
C PRO A 207 7.33 7.81 18.52
N VAL A 208 7.47 9.13 18.47
CA VAL A 208 8.46 9.83 17.62
C VAL A 208 9.90 9.41 17.91
N LEU A 209 10.25 9.26 19.20
CA LEU A 209 11.60 8.84 19.63
C LEU A 209 11.88 7.34 19.44
N ASP A 210 10.83 6.55 19.23
CA ASP A 210 10.88 5.11 18.98
C ASP A 210 10.48 4.79 17.52
N ARG A 211 10.61 5.77 16.60
CA ARG A 211 10.29 5.58 15.17
C ARG A 211 11.45 4.89 14.46
N GLU A 212 11.11 3.95 13.58
CA GLU A 212 12.03 3.22 12.71
C GLU A 212 11.59 3.41 11.25
N ASP A 213 12.52 3.25 10.31
CA ASP A 213 12.25 3.29 8.87
C ASP A 213 11.16 2.27 8.50
N PHE A 214 10.18 2.68 7.69
CA PHE A 214 9.16 1.76 7.17
C PHE A 214 8.62 2.16 5.81
N SER A 215 7.95 1.22 5.15
CA SER A 215 7.17 1.43 3.93
C SER A 215 5.78 0.79 4.08
N VAL A 216 4.76 1.41 3.51
CA VAL A 216 3.42 0.81 3.35
C VAL A 216 2.81 1.28 2.03
N HIS A 217 2.40 0.33 1.19
CA HIS A 217 1.56 0.61 0.03
C HIS A 217 0.10 0.31 0.36
N THR A 218 -0.80 1.27 0.15
CA THR A 218 -2.24 1.14 0.45
C THR A 218 -3.14 1.50 -0.73
N LEU A 219 -4.07 0.61 -1.06
CA LEU A 219 -5.17 0.82 -2.01
C LEU A 219 -6.51 0.79 -1.26
N VAL A 220 -7.47 1.65 -1.63
CA VAL A 220 -8.84 1.63 -1.07
C VAL A 220 -9.89 1.51 -2.17
N GLN A 221 -10.47 0.31 -2.28
CA GLN A 221 -11.55 -0.01 -3.20
C GLN A 221 -12.90 0.33 -2.57
N ARG A 222 -13.60 1.33 -3.13
CA ARG A 222 -14.93 1.78 -2.66
C ARG A 222 -16.06 0.84 -3.07
N ASP A 223 -15.86 0.07 -4.13
CA ASP A 223 -16.73 -1.02 -4.56
C ASP A 223 -15.87 -2.20 -5.02
N PRO A 224 -15.44 -3.09 -4.10
CA PRO A 224 -14.67 -4.29 -4.45
C PRO A 224 -15.50 -5.33 -5.25
N GLY A 225 -16.79 -5.09 -5.48
CA GLY A 225 -17.62 -5.85 -6.42
C GLY A 225 -17.58 -5.31 -7.86
N HIS A 226 -17.09 -4.09 -8.08
CA HIS A 226 -16.98 -3.50 -9.42
C HIS A 226 -15.97 -4.30 -10.28
N PRO A 227 -16.30 -4.69 -11.53
CA PRO A 227 -15.46 -5.57 -12.34
C PRO A 227 -13.99 -5.15 -12.46
N ASP A 228 -13.72 -3.85 -12.66
CA ASP A 228 -12.35 -3.35 -12.78
C ASP A 228 -11.60 -3.27 -11.43
N GLN A 229 -12.29 -2.97 -10.31
CA GLN A 229 -11.68 -3.04 -8.97
C GLN A 229 -11.37 -4.50 -8.61
N ARG A 230 -12.25 -5.44 -8.97
CA ARG A 230 -11.99 -6.86 -8.78
C ARG A 230 -10.88 -7.38 -9.70
N ALA A 231 -10.80 -6.93 -10.95
CA ALA A 231 -9.69 -7.27 -11.84
C ALA A 231 -8.35 -6.74 -11.30
N ALA A 232 -8.31 -5.50 -10.80
CA ALA A 232 -7.14 -4.92 -10.13
C ALA A 232 -6.69 -5.75 -8.91
N LEU A 233 -7.62 -6.14 -8.03
CA LEU A 233 -7.32 -7.01 -6.89
C LEU A 233 -6.83 -8.39 -7.34
N ASN A 234 -7.50 -9.00 -8.31
CA ASN A 234 -7.09 -10.29 -8.87
C ASN A 234 -5.67 -10.22 -9.46
N HIS A 235 -5.33 -9.13 -10.16
CA HIS A 235 -4.00 -8.94 -10.74
C HIS A 235 -2.94 -8.86 -9.65
N LEU A 236 -3.13 -7.99 -8.66
CA LEU A 236 -2.30 -7.89 -7.46
C LEU A 236 -2.05 -9.25 -6.79
N LEU A 237 -3.09 -10.09 -6.66
CA LEU A 237 -2.96 -11.41 -6.04
C LEU A 237 -2.18 -12.43 -6.90
N VAL A 238 -2.22 -12.34 -8.24
CA VAL A 238 -1.47 -13.27 -9.12
C VAL A 238 -0.10 -12.76 -9.60
N SER A 239 0.22 -11.48 -9.43
CA SER A 239 1.49 -10.90 -9.89
C SER A 239 2.24 -10.03 -8.88
N GLY A 240 1.63 -9.65 -7.75
CA GLY A 240 2.19 -8.66 -6.82
C GLY A 240 2.26 -7.24 -7.38
N THR A 241 1.72 -6.99 -8.57
CA THR A 241 1.67 -5.66 -9.18
C THR A 241 0.66 -4.80 -8.44
N LEU A 242 1.13 -3.73 -7.81
CA LEU A 242 0.30 -2.73 -7.15
C LEU A 242 -0.60 -2.02 -8.19
N PRO A 243 -1.94 -1.97 -8.01
CA PRO A 243 -2.82 -1.31 -8.97
C PRO A 243 -2.77 0.22 -8.93
N ASP A 244 -3.21 0.86 -10.01
CA ASP A 244 -3.41 2.31 -10.13
C ASP A 244 -4.20 2.87 -8.94
N GLY A 245 -3.75 4.02 -8.38
CA GLY A 245 -4.35 4.60 -7.17
C GLY A 245 -3.98 3.87 -5.87
N THR A 246 -2.98 2.97 -5.90
CA THR A 246 -2.25 2.55 -4.70
C THR A 246 -1.32 3.69 -4.29
N VAL A 247 -1.43 4.14 -3.04
CA VAL A 247 -0.55 5.17 -2.49
C VAL A 247 0.55 4.51 -1.66
N GLY A 248 1.80 4.78 -2.04
CA GLY A 248 2.97 4.46 -1.24
C GLY A 248 3.19 5.51 -0.15
N VAL A 249 3.61 5.04 1.02
CA VAL A 249 4.14 5.87 2.12
C VAL A 249 5.45 5.22 2.54
N ALA A 250 6.55 5.98 2.57
CA ALA A 250 7.81 5.55 3.14
C ALA A 250 8.34 6.59 4.12
N GLU A 251 8.83 6.18 5.29
CA GLU A 251 9.52 7.02 6.27
C GLU A 251 11.01 6.66 6.33
N THR A 252 11.87 7.68 6.41
CA THR A 252 13.31 7.56 6.73
C THR A 252 13.61 8.41 7.96
N VAL A 253 14.11 7.75 9.00
CA VAL A 253 14.34 8.35 10.33
C VAL A 253 15.80 8.81 10.46
N SER A 254 15.99 9.95 11.11
CA SER A 254 17.30 10.50 11.43
C SER A 254 17.29 11.18 12.81
N PRO A 255 18.47 11.42 13.43
CA PRO A 255 18.52 12.02 14.76
C PRO A 255 17.90 13.43 14.81
N GLY A 256 16.66 13.53 15.31
CA GLY A 256 15.89 14.76 15.41
C GLY A 256 15.02 15.10 14.17
N SER A 257 14.93 14.22 13.17
CA SER A 257 14.09 14.43 11.99
C SER A 257 13.55 13.13 11.39
N ILE A 258 12.36 13.20 10.79
CA ILE A 258 11.75 12.12 10.03
C ILE A 258 11.37 12.71 8.67
N ASN A 259 11.92 12.14 7.60
CA ASN A 259 11.49 12.41 6.24
C ASN A 259 10.44 11.36 5.83
N ALA A 260 9.45 11.76 5.04
CA ALA A 260 8.55 10.83 4.38
C ALA A 260 8.26 11.20 2.93
N LEU A 261 8.15 10.17 2.11
CA LEU A 261 7.70 10.24 0.74
C LEU A 261 6.31 9.61 0.65
N VAL A 262 5.34 10.37 0.13
CA VAL A 262 3.96 9.90 -0.10
C VAL A 262 3.67 9.99 -1.58
N SER A 263 3.47 8.86 -2.25
CA SER A 263 3.53 8.74 -3.72
C SER A 263 2.36 7.98 -4.34
N ASP A 264 1.95 8.37 -5.55
CA ASP A 264 1.12 7.48 -6.40
C ASP A 264 2.04 6.51 -7.14
N VAL A 265 1.76 5.21 -7.01
CA VAL A 265 2.55 4.15 -7.63
C VAL A 265 2.41 4.15 -9.16
N ALA A 266 1.33 4.73 -9.71
CA ALA A 266 1.10 4.76 -11.15
C ALA A 266 1.70 5.99 -11.85
N SER A 267 1.52 7.20 -11.34
CA SER A 267 2.10 8.42 -11.92
C SER A 267 3.58 8.61 -11.55
N GLY A 268 3.98 8.18 -10.35
CA GLY A 268 5.28 8.50 -9.77
C GLY A 268 5.38 9.92 -9.18
N GLU A 269 4.25 10.63 -9.03
CA GLU A 269 4.19 11.88 -8.26
C GLU A 269 4.48 11.62 -6.77
N VAL A 270 5.13 12.56 -6.09
CA VAL A 270 5.61 12.40 -4.71
C VAL A 270 5.44 13.70 -3.93
N ASN A 271 4.79 13.62 -2.78
CA ASN A 271 4.86 14.65 -1.76
C ASN A 271 6.01 14.27 -0.81
N ASP A 272 7.05 15.12 -0.74
CA ASP A 272 8.24 14.93 0.09
C ASP A 272 8.14 15.87 1.30
N VAL A 273 8.10 15.31 2.51
CA VAL A 273 7.83 16.06 3.75
C VAL A 273 8.79 15.64 4.85
N THR A 274 9.44 16.61 5.50
CA THR A 274 10.34 16.39 6.63
C THR A 274 9.83 17.10 7.88
N TRP A 275 9.59 16.33 8.94
CA TRP A 275 9.31 16.84 10.29
C TRP A 275 10.58 16.87 11.14
N THR A 276 10.73 17.89 11.98
CA THR A 276 11.86 18.07 12.91
C THR A 276 11.39 18.17 14.36
N PHE A 277 12.18 17.61 15.26
CA PHE A 277 11.79 17.35 16.66
C PHE A 277 12.89 17.74 17.65
N ASP A 278 12.51 17.97 18.90
CA ASP A 278 13.46 18.08 20.02
C ASP A 278 13.81 16.72 20.65
N ASP A 279 14.64 16.76 21.70
CA ASP A 279 15.07 15.61 22.49
C ASP A 279 13.93 14.93 23.30
N GLN A 280 12.72 15.49 23.26
CA GLN A 280 11.50 14.92 23.84
C GLN A 280 10.52 14.42 22.76
N GLY A 281 10.90 14.48 21.47
CA GLY A 281 10.07 14.04 20.35
C GLY A 281 8.92 14.99 20.03
N ARG A 282 8.97 16.24 20.51
CA ARG A 282 7.92 17.25 20.25
C ARG A 282 8.24 17.96 18.93
N PRO A 283 7.27 18.15 18.02
CA PRO A 283 7.52 18.79 16.73
C PRO A 283 7.91 20.26 16.93
N LEU A 284 8.92 20.69 16.17
CA LEU A 284 9.41 22.07 16.16
C LEU A 284 9.00 22.78 14.87
N HIS A 285 9.11 22.06 13.76
CA HIS A 285 8.93 22.58 12.41
C HIS A 285 8.76 21.39 11.44
N ALA A 286 7.98 21.57 10.38
CA ALA A 286 8.00 20.69 9.22
C ALA A 286 8.10 21.49 7.91
N GLU A 287 8.85 20.97 6.95
CA GLU A 287 8.97 21.47 5.59
C GLU A 287 8.54 20.39 4.60
N GLY A 288 8.10 20.78 3.41
CA GLY A 288 7.80 19.81 2.36
C GLY A 288 7.37 20.41 1.04
N THR A 289 7.63 19.67 -0.04
CA THR A 289 7.21 19.98 -1.41
C THR A 289 6.03 19.07 -1.75
N LEU A 290 4.90 19.67 -2.09
CA LEU A 290 3.70 18.96 -2.54
C LEU A 290 3.57 19.08 -4.06
N THR A 291 3.40 17.95 -4.75
CA THR A 291 3.17 17.91 -6.21
C THR A 291 1.83 17.28 -6.56
N TRP A 292 1.15 16.59 -5.63
CA TRP A 292 -0.10 15.88 -5.92
C TRP A 292 -1.02 15.70 -4.70
N LEU A 293 -2.23 15.17 -4.94
CA LEU A 293 -3.29 14.98 -3.94
C LEU A 293 -3.70 13.51 -3.77
N PRO A 294 -3.14 12.78 -2.79
CA PRO A 294 -3.67 11.48 -2.35
C PRO A 294 -5.14 11.54 -1.92
N GLY A 295 -5.54 12.67 -1.34
CA GLY A 295 -6.90 12.92 -0.85
C GLY A 295 -7.17 12.29 0.52
N SER A 296 -8.34 12.57 1.09
CA SER A 296 -8.67 12.20 2.49
C SER A 296 -10.04 11.55 2.65
N GLY A 297 -10.48 10.77 1.65
CA GLY A 297 -11.78 10.13 1.63
C GLY A 297 -11.88 8.92 2.56
N SER A 298 -12.37 7.80 2.04
CA SER A 298 -12.50 6.55 2.81
C SER A 298 -11.19 6.00 3.38
N MET A 299 -10.04 6.46 2.88
CA MET A 299 -8.72 6.28 3.47
C MET A 299 -8.71 6.66 4.97
N ARG A 300 -8.97 7.93 5.31
CA ARG A 300 -8.96 8.45 6.70
C ARG A 300 -9.99 7.74 7.59
N ASP A 301 -11.17 7.53 7.02
CA ASP A 301 -12.34 6.94 7.67
C ASP A 301 -12.17 5.42 7.95
N THR A 302 -11.07 4.80 7.51
CA THR A 302 -10.72 3.39 7.75
C THR A 302 -9.39 3.21 8.48
N ASP A 303 -8.70 4.31 8.78
CA ASP A 303 -7.33 4.28 9.28
C ASP A 303 -7.25 4.00 10.79
N SER A 304 -7.34 2.73 11.17
CA SER A 304 -7.39 2.36 12.60
C SER A 304 -6.08 2.58 13.37
N VAL A 305 -4.96 2.85 12.68
CA VAL A 305 -3.68 3.22 13.30
C VAL A 305 -3.65 4.71 13.57
N GLU A 306 -3.90 5.55 12.55
CA GLU A 306 -3.97 7.00 12.68
C GLU A 306 -5.04 7.44 13.69
N ASN A 307 -6.24 6.85 13.65
CA ASN A 307 -7.30 7.14 14.63
C ASN A 307 -6.92 6.73 16.06
N ARG A 308 -6.05 5.72 16.25
CA ARG A 308 -5.51 5.37 17.57
C ARG A 308 -4.43 6.35 18.00
N ALA A 309 -3.54 6.74 17.10
CA ALA A 309 -2.49 7.73 17.37
C ALA A 309 -3.10 9.08 17.78
N GLN A 310 -4.11 9.58 17.06
CA GLN A 310 -4.83 10.81 17.43
C GLN A 310 -5.44 10.72 18.84
N SER A 311 -6.00 9.56 19.21
CA SER A 311 -6.61 9.32 20.52
C SER A 311 -5.58 9.22 21.65
N GLY A 312 -4.43 8.59 21.41
CA GLY A 312 -3.31 8.54 22.34
C GLY A 312 -2.72 9.92 22.57
N PHE A 313 -2.27 10.57 21.49
CA PHE A 313 -1.73 11.93 21.48
C PHE A 313 -2.63 12.93 22.25
N ARG A 314 -3.95 12.81 22.09
CA ARG A 314 -4.93 13.64 22.80
C ARG A 314 -4.88 13.45 24.33
N VAL A 315 -4.70 12.22 24.80
CA VAL A 315 -4.57 11.89 26.23
C VAL A 315 -3.21 12.33 26.76
N ASP A 316 -2.13 12.01 26.03
CA ASP A 316 -0.75 12.25 26.46
C ASP A 316 -0.43 13.75 26.56
N ASN A 317 -1.03 14.58 25.68
CA ASN A 317 -0.95 16.04 25.73
C ASN A 317 -2.07 16.69 26.58
N GLY A 318 -2.95 15.91 27.20
CA GLY A 318 -3.98 16.40 28.13
C GLY A 318 -5.07 17.29 27.51
N LEU A 319 -5.38 17.13 26.22
CA LEU A 319 -6.18 18.09 25.45
C LEU A 319 -7.63 18.20 25.94
N ASP A 320 -8.11 19.43 26.10
CA ASP A 320 -9.49 19.74 26.51
C ASP A 320 -10.46 19.80 25.30
N ARG A 321 -11.74 20.10 25.53
CA ARG A 321 -12.76 20.08 24.46
C ARG A 321 -12.66 21.23 23.44
N SER A 322 -11.81 22.22 23.68
CA SER A 322 -11.51 23.32 22.75
C SER A 322 -10.27 23.08 21.90
N GLU A 323 -9.40 22.15 22.31
CA GLU A 323 -8.20 21.76 21.57
C GLU A 323 -8.39 20.43 20.80
N HIS A 324 -7.88 20.40 19.58
CA HIS A 324 -7.82 19.23 18.70
C HIS A 324 -6.40 18.65 18.68
N THR A 325 -6.30 17.37 18.33
CA THR A 325 -5.07 16.84 17.73
C THR A 325 -4.99 17.43 16.32
N GLY A 326 -4.22 18.50 16.16
CA GLY A 326 -4.00 19.17 14.87
C GLY A 326 -2.94 18.45 14.06
N HIS A 327 -3.09 18.48 12.74
CA HIS A 327 -2.06 18.02 11.80
C HIS A 327 -1.21 19.20 11.36
N ILE A 328 0.09 18.99 11.13
CA ILE A 328 0.96 20.01 10.53
C ILE A 328 0.71 20.08 9.03
N PHE A 329 0.71 18.92 8.35
CA PHE A 329 0.15 18.74 7.01
C PHE A 329 -1.10 17.86 7.07
N ALA A 330 -2.26 18.33 6.60
CA ALA A 330 -3.47 17.51 6.59
C ALA A 330 -3.30 16.15 5.91
N TYR A 331 -4.03 15.16 6.42
CA TYR A 331 -4.15 13.79 5.89
C TYR A 331 -4.40 13.72 4.37
N ARG A 332 -4.92 14.78 3.73
CA ARG A 332 -5.12 14.84 2.26
C ARG A 332 -3.83 14.86 1.43
N PHE A 333 -2.70 15.25 2.04
CA PHE A 333 -1.40 15.40 1.41
C PHE A 333 -0.44 14.26 1.77
N VAL A 334 -0.51 13.78 3.03
CA VAL A 334 0.46 12.84 3.62
C VAL A 334 -0.17 11.59 4.26
N HIS A 335 -1.50 11.43 4.22
CA HIS A 335 -2.19 10.38 4.98
C HIS A 335 -1.83 10.37 6.49
N GLY A 336 -1.55 9.19 7.07
CA GLY A 336 -1.47 8.98 8.52
C GLY A 336 -0.08 8.56 9.00
N HIS A 337 0.64 9.51 9.61
CA HIS A 337 1.97 9.31 10.20
C HIS A 337 1.95 9.21 11.75
N GLY A 338 0.76 9.31 12.36
CA GLY A 338 0.61 9.38 13.81
C GLY A 338 1.27 10.62 14.41
N ALA A 339 1.84 10.47 15.61
CA ALA A 339 2.33 11.57 16.44
C ALA A 339 3.38 12.47 15.77
N VAL A 340 4.12 11.96 14.79
CA VAL A 340 5.10 12.67 13.95
C VAL A 340 4.52 13.96 13.35
N ASN A 341 3.29 13.88 12.84
CA ASN A 341 2.62 14.98 12.15
C ASN A 341 1.56 15.67 13.02
N MET A 342 1.66 15.60 14.36
CA MET A 342 0.60 16.04 15.28
C MET A 342 1.07 17.09 16.30
N PHE A 343 0.26 18.13 16.52
CA PHE A 343 0.46 19.11 17.59
C PHE A 343 -0.86 19.53 18.27
N PRO A 344 -0.82 20.04 19.51
CA PRO A 344 -2.00 20.63 20.15
C PRO A 344 -2.44 21.92 19.46
N GLN A 345 -3.61 21.88 18.81
CA GLN A 345 -4.10 22.97 17.96
C GLN A 345 -5.51 23.38 18.38
N ASN A 346 -5.79 24.67 18.47
CA ASN A 346 -7.13 25.13 18.81
C ASN A 346 -8.16 24.70 17.77
N GLY A 347 -9.28 24.10 18.21
CA GLY A 347 -10.24 23.45 17.32
C GLY A 347 -10.92 24.39 16.32
N ASN A 348 -11.09 25.67 16.68
CA ASN A 348 -11.65 26.67 15.77
C ASN A 348 -10.60 27.24 14.81
N PHE A 349 -9.31 27.25 15.18
CA PHE A 349 -8.22 27.56 14.26
C PHE A 349 -8.04 26.44 13.23
N ASN A 350 -7.89 25.20 13.70
CA ASN A 350 -7.81 23.96 12.93
C ASN A 350 -8.91 23.90 11.86
N THR A 351 -10.19 23.93 12.27
CA THR A 351 -11.35 23.82 11.36
C THR A 351 -11.75 25.14 10.68
N GLY A 352 -10.97 26.21 10.89
CA GLY A 352 -11.27 27.57 10.44
C GLY A 352 -10.22 28.09 9.47
N ALA A 353 -9.24 28.84 9.98
CA ALA A 353 -8.20 29.46 9.15
C ALA A 353 -7.21 28.44 8.59
N TYR A 354 -6.81 27.43 9.38
CA TYR A 354 -5.81 26.45 8.94
C TYR A 354 -6.34 25.57 7.79
N ALA A 355 -7.53 24.98 7.96
CA ALA A 355 -8.21 24.21 6.92
C ALA A 355 -8.57 25.03 5.65
N ARG A 356 -8.48 26.37 5.67
CA ARG A 356 -8.61 27.23 4.47
C ARG A 356 -7.29 27.39 3.74
N LEU A 357 -6.19 27.60 4.46
CA LEU A 357 -4.83 27.58 3.90
C LEU A 357 -4.54 26.23 3.24
N GLU A 358 -4.85 25.12 3.93
CA GLU A 358 -4.75 23.77 3.37
C GLU A 358 -5.76 23.49 2.23
N GLN A 359 -6.83 24.26 2.10
CA GLN A 359 -7.70 24.18 0.93
C GLN A 359 -7.11 24.96 -0.25
N GLU A 360 -6.43 26.08 -0.01
CA GLU A 360 -5.75 26.83 -1.07
C GLU A 360 -4.60 26.01 -1.67
N TRP A 361 -3.75 25.38 -0.84
CA TRP A 361 -2.71 24.46 -1.33
C TRP A 361 -3.31 23.33 -2.18
N ALA A 362 -4.43 22.76 -1.76
CA ALA A 362 -5.13 21.75 -2.56
C ALA A 362 -5.74 22.33 -3.87
N ASP A 363 -6.17 23.59 -3.87
CA ASP A 363 -6.68 24.27 -5.07
C ASP A 363 -5.56 24.67 -6.05
N TRP A 364 -4.31 24.83 -5.58
CA TRP A 364 -3.10 24.99 -6.41
C TRP A 364 -2.65 23.66 -7.03
N LEU A 365 -2.66 22.56 -6.26
CA LEU A 365 -2.37 21.21 -6.76
C LEU A 365 -3.43 20.74 -7.77
N ASP A 366 -4.72 21.03 -7.53
CA ASP A 366 -5.82 20.83 -8.50
C ASP A 366 -5.61 21.62 -9.81
N ALA A 367 -4.74 22.64 -9.82
CA ALA A 367 -4.38 23.43 -10.99
C ALA A 367 -3.04 22.99 -11.65
N GLY A 368 -2.39 21.94 -11.12
CA GLY A 368 -1.15 21.37 -11.66
C GLY A 368 0.12 22.14 -11.31
N MET A 369 0.12 22.92 -10.23
CA MET A 369 1.28 23.65 -9.71
C MET A 369 1.83 22.95 -8.46
N ASP A 370 3.14 22.97 -8.27
CA ASP A 370 3.81 22.48 -7.06
C ASP A 370 3.73 23.53 -5.93
N VAL A 371 3.73 23.07 -4.67
CA VAL A 371 3.66 23.94 -3.49
C VAL A 371 4.76 23.59 -2.49
N ASP A 372 5.72 24.50 -2.31
CA ASP A 372 6.82 24.40 -1.35
C ASP A 372 6.41 25.06 -0.03
N ILE A 373 6.38 24.31 1.08
CA ILE A 373 5.76 24.74 2.35
C ILE A 373 6.75 24.61 3.52
N ARG A 374 6.74 25.60 4.42
CA ARG A 374 7.47 25.64 5.69
C ARG A 374 6.52 26.02 6.83
N VAL A 375 6.31 25.12 7.80
CA VAL A 375 5.51 25.39 9.01
C VAL A 375 6.40 25.33 10.26
N GLU A 376 6.43 26.39 11.07
CA GLU A 376 7.14 26.44 12.36
C GLU A 376 6.16 26.55 13.54
N LEU A 377 6.44 25.84 14.62
CA LEU A 377 5.64 25.84 15.85
C LEU A 377 6.36 26.65 16.94
N ALA A 378 5.76 27.77 17.33
CA ALA A 378 6.39 28.75 18.22
C ALA A 378 5.62 28.91 19.56
N PRO A 379 6.32 29.16 20.69
CA PRO A 379 7.77 29.10 20.83
C PRO A 379 8.28 27.65 20.69
N SER A 380 9.45 27.51 20.07
CA SER A 380 10.07 26.20 19.79
C SER A 380 10.21 25.35 21.07
N GLY A 381 9.78 24.09 21.01
CA GLY A 381 9.78 23.20 22.17
C GLY A 381 8.68 23.49 23.20
N ALA A 382 7.61 24.19 22.82
CA ALA A 382 6.37 24.24 23.61
C ALA A 382 5.61 22.91 23.51
N LEU A 383 5.02 22.44 24.62
CA LEU A 383 4.11 21.27 24.59
C LEU A 383 2.85 21.59 23.75
N ARG A 384 2.34 22.82 23.88
CA ARG A 384 1.27 23.39 23.06
C ARG A 384 1.80 24.72 22.51
N PRO A 385 2.05 24.86 21.20
CA PRO A 385 2.58 26.10 20.65
C PRO A 385 1.56 27.23 20.77
N ASP A 386 2.04 28.43 21.08
CA ASP A 386 1.24 29.66 21.08
C ASP A 386 0.97 30.13 19.65
N GLN A 387 1.91 29.91 18.73
CA GLN A 387 1.84 30.34 17.35
C GLN A 387 2.18 29.23 16.34
N VAL A 388 1.58 29.32 15.15
CA VAL A 388 1.94 28.56 13.96
C VAL A 388 2.32 29.55 12.87
N VAL A 389 3.59 29.53 12.47
CA VAL A 389 4.14 30.38 11.42
C VAL A 389 4.20 29.56 10.13
N VAL A 390 3.71 30.10 9.03
CA VAL A 390 3.68 29.41 7.74
C VAL A 390 4.23 30.30 6.63
N ASP A 391 5.24 29.79 5.95
CA ASP A 391 5.86 30.34 4.75
C ASP A 391 5.60 29.34 3.62
N TYR A 392 5.21 29.79 2.42
CA TYR A 392 5.09 28.88 1.28
C TYR A 392 5.19 29.62 -0.06
N ALA A 393 5.67 28.91 -1.08
CA ALA A 393 5.69 29.37 -2.46
C ALA A 393 4.98 28.36 -3.36
N VAL A 394 4.53 28.81 -4.53
CA VAL A 394 3.91 27.99 -5.57
C VAL A 394 4.71 28.11 -6.85
N THR A 395 5.04 26.98 -7.47
CA THR A 395 5.90 26.90 -8.65
C THR A 395 5.19 26.18 -9.79
N ASP A 396 5.33 26.67 -11.03
CA ASP A 396 4.95 25.92 -12.23
C ASP A 396 6.02 24.86 -12.53
N PRO A 397 5.72 23.54 -12.40
CA PRO A 397 6.69 22.47 -12.65
C PRO A 397 7.17 22.41 -14.12
N ALA A 398 6.43 22.99 -15.07
CA ALA A 398 6.81 22.96 -16.49
C ALA A 398 7.90 24.00 -16.84
N SER A 399 7.99 25.11 -16.11
CA SER A 399 8.99 26.18 -16.35
C SER A 399 9.95 26.42 -15.18
N GLY A 400 9.63 25.99 -13.96
CA GLY A 400 10.34 26.35 -12.74
C GLY A 400 10.11 27.81 -12.30
N SER A 401 9.01 28.42 -12.74
CA SER A 401 8.67 29.81 -12.41
C SER A 401 7.81 29.87 -11.14
N VAL A 402 8.17 30.73 -10.19
CA VAL A 402 7.34 31.03 -9.03
C VAL A 402 6.09 31.80 -9.49
N VAL A 403 4.92 31.22 -9.22
CA VAL A 403 3.59 31.72 -9.59
C VAL A 403 3.01 32.60 -8.49
N TYR A 404 3.28 32.24 -7.24
CA TYR A 404 2.75 32.90 -6.05
C TYR A 404 3.71 32.73 -4.87
N ASP A 405 3.98 33.83 -4.17
CA ASP A 405 4.91 33.94 -3.03
C ASP A 405 4.30 34.93 -2.02
N PRO A 406 3.32 34.49 -1.21
CA PRO A 406 2.70 35.32 -0.18
C PRO A 406 3.65 35.57 0.99
N ALA A 407 3.53 36.75 1.61
CA ALA A 407 4.27 37.04 2.84
C ALA A 407 3.91 36.07 3.97
N THR A 408 4.93 35.62 4.71
CA THR A 408 4.84 34.68 5.83
C THR A 408 3.65 34.97 6.75
N THR A 409 2.77 33.99 6.91
CA THR A 409 1.55 34.11 7.72
C THR A 409 1.80 33.61 9.14
N VAL A 410 1.46 34.42 10.15
CA VAL A 410 1.57 34.06 11.57
C VAL A 410 0.18 33.91 12.16
N PHE A 411 -0.11 32.73 12.70
CA PHE A 411 -1.35 32.43 13.42
C PHE A 411 -1.11 32.27 14.92
N GLU A 412 -1.95 32.87 15.76
CA GLU A 412 -1.90 32.83 17.23
C GLU A 412 -2.47 31.54 17.84
N ASN A 413 -2.52 30.43 17.07
CA ASN A 413 -3.12 29.14 17.43
C ASN A 413 -4.42 29.25 18.29
N ALA A 414 -5.31 30.18 17.94
CA ALA A 414 -6.45 30.60 18.76
C ALA A 414 -7.75 30.73 17.96
N ALA A 415 -8.88 30.74 18.67
CA ALA A 415 -10.20 30.93 18.08
C ALA A 415 -10.42 32.36 17.54
N GLY A 416 -11.25 32.49 16.52
CA GLY A 416 -11.61 33.77 15.88
C GLY A 416 -10.67 34.23 14.76
N GLN A 417 -9.63 33.46 14.45
CA GLN A 417 -8.73 33.73 13.34
C GLN A 417 -9.39 33.47 11.98
N VAL A 418 -8.91 34.18 10.95
CA VAL A 418 -9.37 34.10 9.56
C VAL A 418 -8.14 33.95 8.65
N PHE A 419 -8.32 33.25 7.53
CA PHE A 419 -7.38 33.23 6.41
C PHE A 419 -8.15 33.57 5.14
N ASP A 420 -7.74 34.62 4.44
CA ASP A 420 -8.39 35.13 3.23
C ASP A 420 -7.79 34.44 2.00
N SER A 421 -8.18 33.18 1.81
CA SER A 421 -7.69 32.31 0.74
C SER A 421 -8.04 32.80 -0.67
N LEU A 422 -7.11 32.65 -1.62
CA LEU A 422 -7.38 32.83 -3.05
C LEU A 422 -8.50 31.92 -3.54
N SER A 423 -9.32 32.41 -4.47
CA SER A 423 -10.25 31.57 -5.22
C SER A 423 -9.56 30.90 -6.41
N ARG A 424 -10.13 29.79 -6.92
CA ARG A 424 -9.70 29.14 -8.16
C ARG A 424 -9.67 30.09 -9.39
N ALA A 425 -10.47 31.16 -9.35
CA ALA A 425 -10.51 32.21 -10.37
C ALA A 425 -9.45 33.32 -10.18
N GLU A 426 -8.66 33.26 -9.10
CA GLU A 426 -7.47 34.07 -8.85
C GLU A 426 -6.22 33.25 -9.13
N ILE A 427 -6.17 32.01 -8.64
CA ILE A 427 -5.20 30.96 -9.02
C ILE A 427 -5.06 30.88 -10.55
N GLY A 428 -6.16 30.65 -11.26
CA GLY A 428 -6.17 30.58 -12.74
C GLY A 428 -5.90 31.91 -13.47
N ARG A 429 -5.75 33.03 -12.76
CA ARG A 429 -5.23 34.29 -13.32
C ARG A 429 -3.72 34.40 -13.11
N LEU A 430 -3.22 34.10 -11.91
CA LEU A 430 -1.79 34.10 -11.60
C LEU A 430 -1.01 33.15 -12.54
N ILE A 431 -1.55 31.96 -12.80
CA ILE A 431 -1.00 30.99 -13.77
C ILE A 431 -1.02 31.55 -15.21
N ALA A 432 -2.02 32.36 -15.56
CA ALA A 432 -2.14 32.93 -16.91
C ALA A 432 -1.28 34.20 -17.11
N ASP A 433 -0.87 34.87 -16.04
CA ASP A 433 -0.02 36.07 -16.09
C ASP A 433 1.49 35.74 -16.24
N ILE A 434 1.87 34.45 -16.14
CA ILE A 434 3.26 33.96 -16.30
C ILE A 434 3.53 33.20 -17.62
N ALA A 435 2.51 33.01 -18.48
CA ALA A 435 2.54 32.15 -19.68
C ALA A 435 2.62 32.91 -21.02
#